data_AF-A0A959CAR2-F1
#
_entry.id   AF-A0A959CAR2-F1
#
_cell.length_a   1.000
_cell.length_b   1.000
_cell.length_c   1.000
_cell.angle_alpha   90.00
_cell.angle_beta   90.00
_cell.angle_gamma   90.00
#
_symmetry.space_group_name_H-M   'P 1'
#
loop_
_entity.id
_entity.type
_entity.pdbx_description
1 polymer ?
#
loop_
_entity_poly.entity_id
_entity_poly.type
_entity_poly.pdbx_seq_one_letter_code
_entity_poly.pdbx_strand_id
1 'polypeptide(L)'
;MDKPLGTYSFLPYLRVGLANKILQPDQDPVKLRASFHLELKLDGKAVEGGGTLSETIARDVQLYGPGDIVGIDPRAIIKTEPRNWITNFEPNYLPYIDFYDEDFPWRYTPSKADEPAHRLRPWLALVVLEEGEFEDGKNLIDKPLPF
;
A
#
# COMPACT_ATOMS: atom_id res chain seq x y z
N MET A 1 20.08 -1.76 39.69
CA MET A 1 19.89 -1.27 38.31
C MET A 1 18.52 -1.75 37.87
N ASP A 2 17.60 -0.83 37.64
CA ASP A 2 16.21 -1.14 37.31
C ASP A 2 16.15 -1.73 35.89
N LYS A 3 15.45 -2.85 35.71
CA LYS A 3 15.30 -3.48 34.40
C LYS A 3 14.33 -2.63 33.59
N PRO A 4 14.71 -2.11 32.40
CA PRO A 4 13.76 -1.36 31.58
C PRO A 4 12.59 -2.29 31.21
N LEU A 5 11.38 -1.91 31.62
CA LEU A 5 10.15 -2.58 31.22
C LEU A 5 9.93 -2.31 29.72
N GLY A 6 9.64 -3.37 28.95
CA GLY A 6 9.31 -3.22 27.54
C GLY A 6 8.01 -2.43 27.37
N THR A 7 8.08 -1.29 26.69
CA THR A 7 6.90 -0.52 26.27
C THR A 7 6.45 -1.00 24.91
N TYR A 8 5.27 -1.62 24.83
CA TYR A 8 4.65 -1.99 23.56
C TYR A 8 3.82 -0.82 23.04
N SER A 9 3.98 -0.50 21.75
CA SER A 9 3.17 0.49 21.06
C SER A 9 2.43 -0.20 19.91
N PHE A 10 1.12 -0.02 19.86
CA PHE A 10 0.30 -0.51 18.76
C PHE A 10 0.12 0.62 17.76
N LEU A 11 0.51 0.37 16.51
CA LEU A 11 0.33 1.33 15.43
C LEU A 11 -0.97 1.02 14.69
N PRO A 12 -1.87 1.99 14.50
CA PRO A 12 -3.13 1.77 13.80
C PRO A 12 -2.95 1.63 12.29
N TYR A 13 -1.79 2.05 11.77
CA TYR A 13 -1.36 1.86 10.39
C TYR A 13 0.18 1.85 10.34
N LEU A 14 0.74 1.25 9.30
CA LEU A 14 2.17 1.29 9.03
C LEU A 14 2.44 1.72 7.58
N ARG A 15 3.46 2.56 7.39
CA ARG A 15 4.01 2.92 6.08
C ARG A 15 5.52 2.99 6.15
N VAL A 16 6.16 2.69 5.03
CA VAL A 16 7.62 2.70 4.91
C VAL A 16 8.05 3.65 3.78
N GLY A 17 9.25 4.22 3.89
CA GLY A 17 9.88 5.00 2.83
C GLY A 17 9.15 6.32 2.51
N LEU A 18 9.12 6.66 1.22
CA LEU A 18 8.61 7.95 0.72
C LEU A 18 7.10 8.13 0.97
N ALA A 19 6.35 7.04 1.14
CA ALA A 19 4.92 7.08 1.42
C ALA A 19 4.57 7.80 2.75
N ASN A 20 5.51 7.88 3.69
CA ASN A 20 5.37 8.66 4.93
C ASN A 20 5.38 10.18 4.71
N LYS A 21 5.78 10.64 3.52
CA LYS A 21 5.86 12.07 3.17
C LYS A 21 4.71 12.53 2.27
N ILE A 22 3.70 11.70 2.07
CA ILE A 22 2.49 12.08 1.33
C ILE A 22 1.72 13.11 2.17
N LEU A 23 1.49 14.29 1.61
CA LEU A 23 0.82 15.42 2.29
C LEU A 23 -0.63 15.63 1.86
N GLN A 24 -1.06 14.95 0.80
CA GLN A 24 -2.37 15.17 0.22
C GLN A 24 -3.48 14.60 1.11
N PRO A 25 -4.53 15.36 1.47
CA PRO A 25 -5.65 14.84 2.25
C PRO A 25 -6.40 13.70 1.55
N ASP A 26 -7.07 12.88 2.35
CA ASP A 26 -7.97 11.85 1.83
C ASP A 26 -9.23 12.51 1.22
N GLN A 27 -9.67 11.97 0.08
CA GLN A 27 -10.87 12.37 -0.67
C GLN A 27 -10.97 13.83 -1.18
N ASP A 28 -9.93 14.67 -1.10
CA ASP A 28 -10.06 16.10 -1.51
C ASP A 28 -8.79 16.70 -2.18
N PRO A 29 -8.70 16.71 -3.52
CA PRO A 29 -9.45 15.89 -4.45
C PRO A 29 -9.02 14.42 -4.36
N VAL A 30 -9.88 13.50 -4.80
CA VAL A 30 -9.52 12.08 -4.96
C VAL A 30 -8.39 11.97 -5.97
N LYS A 31 -7.20 11.53 -5.54
CA LYS A 31 -6.10 11.17 -6.43
C LYS A 31 -5.81 9.69 -6.36
N LEU A 32 -5.47 9.14 -7.52
CA LEU A 32 -5.09 7.73 -7.66
C LEU A 32 -3.61 7.49 -7.39
N ARG A 33 -2.77 8.53 -7.41
CA ARG A 33 -1.32 8.42 -7.17
C ARG A 33 -0.82 9.60 -6.36
N ALA A 34 0.17 9.36 -5.51
CA ALA A 34 0.93 10.40 -4.84
C ALA A 34 2.06 10.89 -5.75
N SER A 35 2.26 12.21 -5.83
CA SER A 35 3.30 12.84 -6.65
C SER A 35 4.30 13.57 -5.77
N PHE A 36 5.58 13.47 -6.10
CA PHE A 36 6.68 14.13 -5.42
C PHE A 36 7.50 14.92 -6.42
N HIS A 37 7.77 16.19 -6.08
CA HIS A 37 8.69 17.02 -6.84
C HIS A 37 10.12 16.68 -6.44
N LEU A 38 10.96 16.29 -7.40
CA LEU A 38 12.36 15.98 -7.19
C LEU A 38 13.23 16.93 -8.01
N GLU A 39 14.26 17.46 -7.37
CA GLU A 39 15.33 18.19 -8.03
C GLU A 39 16.57 17.30 -8.08
N LEU A 40 17.00 16.95 -9.28
CA LEU A 40 18.16 16.09 -9.54
C LEU A 40 19.32 16.95 -10.01
N LYS A 41 20.43 16.93 -9.28
CA LYS A 41 21.67 17.57 -9.73
C LYS A 41 22.49 16.58 -10.56
N LEU A 42 22.69 16.89 -11.84
CA LEU A 42 23.49 16.13 -12.78
C LEU A 42 24.88 16.77 -12.90
N ASP A 43 25.91 16.02 -12.53
CA ASP A 43 27.30 16.44 -12.68
C ASP A 43 27.96 15.71 -13.87
N GLY A 44 28.22 16.44 -14.96
CA GLY A 44 28.90 15.97 -16.15
C GLY A 44 30.38 16.34 -16.14
N LYS A 45 31.26 15.37 -16.42
CA LYS A 45 32.67 15.64 -16.72
C LYS A 45 32.83 15.86 -18.22
N ALA A 46 33.43 16.97 -18.62
CA ALA A 46 33.70 17.25 -20.02
C ALA A 46 34.71 16.23 -20.59
N VAL A 47 34.54 15.86 -21.86
CA VAL A 47 35.41 14.89 -22.55
C VAL A 47 36.80 15.47 -22.82
N GLU A 48 36.91 16.79 -23.01
CA GLU A 48 38.19 17.51 -23.09
C GLU A 48 38.12 18.87 -22.38
N GLY A 49 39.18 19.21 -21.63
CA GLY A 49 39.54 20.57 -21.21
C GLY A 49 38.61 21.33 -20.25
N GLY A 50 37.41 20.83 -19.97
CA GLY A 50 36.40 21.52 -19.15
C GLY A 50 36.22 20.92 -17.75
N GLY A 51 36.06 21.78 -16.74
CA GLY A 51 35.69 21.37 -15.39
C GLY A 51 34.32 20.66 -15.31
N THR A 52 33.91 20.26 -14.11
CA THR A 52 32.60 19.64 -13.89
C THR A 52 31.48 20.63 -14.24
N LEU A 53 30.61 20.24 -15.17
CA LEU A 53 29.36 20.92 -15.49
C LEU A 53 28.27 20.37 -14.58
N SER A 54 27.57 21.24 -13.84
CA SER A 54 26.43 20.85 -13.01
C SER A 54 25.15 21.44 -13.58
N GLU A 55 24.13 20.61 -13.78
CA GLU A 55 22.79 21.03 -14.18
C GLU A 55 21.75 20.51 -13.17
N THR A 56 20.79 21.33 -12.79
CA THR A 56 19.68 20.91 -11.92
C THR A 56 18.43 20.67 -12.74
N ILE A 57 17.90 19.45 -12.67
CA ILE A 57 16.75 18.99 -13.43
C ILE A 57 15.60 18.74 -12.45
N ALA A 58 14.51 19.48 -12.61
CA ALA A 58 13.28 19.27 -11.84
C ALA A 58 12.39 18.23 -12.54
N ARG A 59 11.90 17.24 -11.79
CA ARG A 59 10.97 16.21 -12.26
C ARG A 59 9.94 15.85 -11.19
N ASP A 60 8.70 15.73 -11.62
CA ASP A 60 7.66 15.13 -10.79
C ASP A 60 7.65 13.62 -10.98
N VAL A 61 7.77 12.88 -9.89
CA VAL A 61 7.67 11.42 -9.88
C VAL A 61 6.41 10.98 -9.15
N GLN A 62 5.81 9.89 -9.61
CA GLN A 62 4.62 9.33 -9.00
C GLN A 62 4.96 8.01 -8.32
N LEU A 63 4.37 7.79 -7.14
CA LEU A 63 4.35 6.47 -6.52
C LEU A 63 3.26 5.61 -7.15
N TYR A 64 3.47 4.29 -7.15
CA TYR A 64 2.44 3.33 -7.53
C TYR A 64 1.20 3.50 -6.67
N GLY A 65 0.05 3.58 -7.33
CA GLY A 65 -1.26 3.70 -6.69
C GLY A 65 -2.01 2.37 -6.65
N PRO A 66 -3.22 2.34 -6.08
CA PRO A 66 -4.04 1.14 -6.02
C PRO A 66 -4.41 0.60 -7.41
N GLY A 67 -4.62 1.49 -8.39
CA GLY A 67 -4.97 1.10 -9.76
C GLY A 67 -3.81 0.51 -10.58
N ASP A 68 -2.58 0.56 -10.07
CA ASP A 68 -1.41 -0.03 -10.74
C ASP A 68 -1.20 -1.50 -10.33
N ILE A 69 -1.94 -1.97 -9.32
CA ILE A 69 -1.83 -3.33 -8.79
C ILE A 69 -2.73 -4.23 -9.61
N VAL A 70 -2.12 -5.22 -10.25
CA VAL A 70 -2.82 -6.17 -11.14
C VAL A 70 -3.20 -7.48 -10.45
N GLY A 71 -2.72 -7.72 -9.23
CA GLY A 71 -2.97 -8.92 -8.46
C GLY A 71 -2.17 -8.95 -7.16
N ILE A 72 -2.54 -9.88 -6.27
CA ILE A 72 -1.88 -10.10 -4.98
C ILE A 72 -1.22 -11.48 -5.03
N ASP A 73 0.08 -11.57 -4.73
CA ASP A 73 0.73 -12.88 -4.58
C ASP A 73 0.11 -13.59 -3.36
N PRO A 74 -0.43 -14.82 -3.50
CA PRO A 74 -1.01 -15.56 -2.40
C PRO A 74 -0.06 -15.73 -1.21
N ARG A 75 1.26 -15.69 -1.42
CA ARG A 75 2.26 -15.76 -0.35
C ARG A 75 2.26 -14.53 0.57
N ALA A 76 1.70 -13.41 0.12
CA ALA A 76 1.52 -12.23 0.97
C ALA A 76 0.41 -12.45 2.01
N ILE A 77 -0.44 -13.46 1.84
CA ILE A 77 -1.52 -13.80 2.78
C ILE A 77 -1.02 -14.91 3.70
N ILE A 78 -0.88 -14.62 4.99
CA ILE A 78 -0.52 -15.62 6.00
C ILE A 78 -1.75 -16.42 6.44
N LYS A 79 -2.88 -15.73 6.57
CA LYS A 79 -4.08 -16.30 7.18
C LYS A 79 -5.33 -15.73 6.55
N THR A 80 -6.32 -16.60 6.38
CA THR A 80 -7.69 -16.22 6.03
C THR A 80 -8.62 -16.92 7.00
N GLU A 81 -9.49 -16.15 7.64
CA GLU A 81 -10.54 -16.67 8.49
C GLU A 81 -11.89 -16.09 8.05
N PRO A 82 -12.92 -16.93 7.86
CA PRO A 82 -12.93 -18.37 8.03
C PRO A 82 -12.06 -19.11 7.00
N ARG A 83 -11.51 -20.26 7.37
CA ARG A 83 -10.78 -21.12 6.43
C ARG A 83 -11.70 -21.65 5.34
N ASN A 84 -11.14 -21.88 4.16
CA ASN A 84 -11.87 -22.49 3.06
C ASN A 84 -12.47 -23.84 3.48
N TRP A 85 -13.73 -24.10 3.08
CA TRP A 85 -14.51 -25.31 3.40
C TRP A 85 -14.79 -25.55 4.89
N ILE A 86 -14.60 -24.57 5.77
CA ILE A 86 -15.00 -24.71 7.17
C ILE A 86 -16.53 -24.67 7.30
N THR A 87 -17.10 -25.59 8.07
CA THR A 87 -18.56 -25.69 8.26
C THR A 87 -19.00 -25.28 9.67
N ASN A 88 -18.06 -24.92 10.54
CA ASN A 88 -18.27 -24.72 11.97
C ASN A 88 -17.58 -23.47 12.52
N PHE A 89 -17.46 -22.41 11.72
CA PHE A 89 -16.94 -21.12 12.19
C PHE A 89 -17.97 -20.41 13.09
N GLU A 90 -17.50 -19.79 14.16
CA GLU A 90 -18.38 -19.14 15.13
C GLU A 90 -19.08 -17.91 14.51
N PRO A 91 -20.41 -17.80 14.62
CA PRO A 91 -21.19 -16.76 13.93
C PRO A 91 -20.98 -15.35 14.50
N ASN A 92 -20.31 -15.21 15.64
CA ASN A 92 -20.04 -13.94 16.30
C ASN A 92 -18.69 -13.31 15.91
N TYR A 93 -17.87 -13.99 15.09
CA TYR A 93 -16.62 -13.46 14.59
C TYR A 93 -16.77 -12.89 13.19
N LEU A 94 -15.99 -11.84 12.91
CA LEU A 94 -15.93 -11.23 11.59
C LEU A 94 -14.86 -11.93 10.73
N PRO A 95 -15.09 -12.04 9.42
CA PRO A 95 -14.07 -12.51 8.49
C PRO A 95 -12.90 -11.52 8.43
N TYR A 96 -11.68 -12.05 8.34
CA TYR A 96 -10.47 -11.24 8.22
C TYR A 96 -9.36 -11.99 7.47
N ILE A 97 -8.38 -11.21 7.02
CA ILE A 97 -7.17 -11.68 6.36
C ILE A 97 -5.97 -11.08 7.07
N ASP A 98 -4.99 -11.91 7.40
CA ASP A 98 -3.68 -11.46 7.88
C ASP A 98 -2.68 -11.48 6.74
N PHE A 99 -2.01 -10.34 6.53
CA PHE A 99 -0.95 -10.20 5.55
C PHE A 99 0.43 -10.38 6.20
N TYR A 100 1.40 -10.83 5.41
CA TYR A 100 2.78 -11.00 5.86
C TYR A 100 3.45 -9.66 6.13
N ASP A 101 3.35 -8.75 5.17
CA ASP A 101 3.87 -7.40 5.35
C ASP A 101 2.83 -6.53 6.07
N GLU A 102 3.20 -5.95 7.21
CA GLU A 102 2.27 -5.22 8.07
C GLU A 102 1.84 -3.87 7.48
N ASP A 103 2.62 -3.31 6.53
CA ASP A 103 2.28 -2.09 5.80
C ASP A 103 1.37 -2.34 4.58
N PHE A 104 1.17 -3.60 4.17
CA PHE A 104 0.48 -3.94 2.93
C PHE A 104 -0.90 -3.29 2.77
N PRO A 105 -1.77 -3.25 3.79
CA PRO A 105 -3.09 -2.61 3.67
C PRO A 105 -3.02 -1.10 3.35
N TRP A 106 -1.90 -0.44 3.62
CA TRP A 106 -1.72 1.02 3.49
C TRP A 106 -0.64 1.44 2.48
N ARG A 107 0.13 0.48 1.97
CA ARG A 107 1.29 0.67 1.10
C ARG A 107 0.99 1.51 -0.13
N TYR A 108 -0.17 1.29 -0.76
CA TYR A 108 -0.56 1.96 -2.01
C TYR A 108 -1.60 3.06 -1.82
N THR A 109 -1.96 3.41 -0.59
CA THR A 109 -2.88 4.51 -0.33
C THR A 109 -2.22 5.84 -0.74
N PRO A 110 -2.80 6.65 -1.65
CA PRO A 110 -2.17 7.87 -2.18
C PRO A 110 -2.42 9.12 -1.32
N SER A 111 -3.03 8.97 -0.14
CA SER A 111 -3.41 10.07 0.76
C SER A 111 -2.60 10.05 2.06
N LYS A 112 -2.50 11.18 2.74
CA LYS A 112 -1.93 11.29 4.09
C LYS A 112 -2.85 10.64 5.11
N ALA A 113 -2.28 10.29 6.26
CA ALA A 113 -3.08 9.85 7.41
C ALA A 113 -3.86 11.02 8.02
N ASP A 114 -5.02 10.71 8.57
CA ASP A 114 -5.75 11.57 9.49
C ASP A 114 -5.10 11.43 10.87
N GLU A 115 -4.15 12.33 11.15
CA GLU A 115 -3.41 12.34 12.42
C GLU A 115 -4.32 12.55 13.64
N PRO A 116 -5.30 13.48 13.65
CA PRO A 116 -6.28 13.59 14.74
C PRO A 116 -7.04 12.30 15.03
N ALA A 117 -7.42 11.53 14.00
CA ALA A 117 -8.13 10.27 14.17
C ALA A 117 -7.19 9.06 14.32
N HIS A 118 -5.88 9.25 14.19
CA HIS A 118 -4.85 8.21 14.07
C HIS A 118 -5.22 7.11 13.06
N ARG A 119 -5.73 7.51 11.89
CA ARG A 119 -6.26 6.59 10.89
C ARG A 119 -5.69 6.86 9.51
N LEU A 120 -5.54 5.79 8.75
CA LEU A 120 -5.26 5.85 7.34
C LEU A 120 -6.17 4.86 6.62
N ARG A 121 -6.85 5.33 5.57
CA ARG A 121 -7.74 4.47 4.77
C ARG A 121 -6.91 3.40 4.06
N PRO A 122 -7.22 2.11 4.23
CA PRO A 122 -6.61 1.06 3.42
C PRO A 122 -6.93 1.25 1.94
N TRP A 123 -6.06 0.76 1.06
CA TRP A 123 -6.30 0.84 -0.39
C TRP A 123 -7.19 -0.31 -0.91
N LEU A 124 -7.38 -1.34 -0.08
CA LEU A 124 -8.17 -2.53 -0.36
C LEU A 124 -9.28 -2.70 0.69
N ALA A 125 -10.33 -3.46 0.34
CA ALA A 125 -11.40 -3.84 1.25
C ALA A 125 -11.67 -5.34 1.14
N LEU A 126 -11.98 -5.97 2.28
CA LEU A 126 -12.49 -7.34 2.31
C LEU A 126 -14.01 -7.30 2.11
N VAL A 127 -14.48 -7.93 1.05
CA VAL A 127 -15.90 -8.07 0.74
C VAL A 127 -16.25 -9.55 0.88
N VAL A 128 -17.30 -9.85 1.65
CA VAL A 128 -17.76 -11.22 1.90
C VAL A 128 -19.17 -11.35 1.34
N LEU A 129 -19.35 -12.37 0.51
CA LEU A 129 -20.52 -12.58 -0.34
C LEU A 129 -20.89 -14.07 -0.32
N GLU A 130 -22.16 -14.38 -0.54
CA GLU A 130 -22.62 -15.73 -0.83
C GLU A 130 -22.20 -16.17 -2.25
N GLU A 131 -22.12 -17.49 -2.49
CA GLU A 131 -21.61 -18.07 -3.76
C GLU A 131 -22.36 -17.59 -5.02
N GLY A 132 -23.62 -17.18 -4.84
CA GLY A 132 -24.48 -16.64 -5.90
C GLY A 132 -24.42 -15.11 -6.09
N GLU A 133 -23.79 -14.36 -5.19
CA GLU A 133 -23.85 -12.88 -5.20
C GLU A 133 -22.77 -12.23 -6.09
N PHE A 134 -21.79 -13.01 -6.57
CA PHE A 134 -20.71 -12.51 -7.42
C PHE A 134 -20.60 -13.33 -8.71
N GLU A 135 -20.73 -12.70 -9.87
CA GLU A 135 -20.65 -13.37 -11.18
C GLU A 135 -19.28 -13.24 -11.84
N ASP A 136 -18.60 -12.12 -11.58
CA ASP A 136 -17.25 -11.88 -12.08
C ASP A 136 -16.24 -12.80 -11.39
N GLY A 137 -15.08 -12.97 -12.00
CA GLY A 137 -13.99 -13.70 -11.36
C GLY A 137 -14.06 -15.24 -11.36
N LYS A 138 -15.10 -15.86 -11.93
CA LYS A 138 -15.32 -17.32 -11.87
C LYS A 138 -14.54 -18.16 -12.90
N ASN A 139 -13.98 -17.55 -13.95
CA ASN A 139 -13.28 -18.23 -15.04
C ASN A 139 -12.00 -17.49 -15.48
N LEU A 140 -10.86 -17.85 -14.86
CA LEU A 140 -9.53 -17.27 -15.08
C LEU A 140 -8.82 -17.72 -16.37
N ILE A 141 -9.29 -18.82 -16.98
CA ILE A 141 -8.54 -19.56 -18.01
C ILE A 141 -8.22 -18.72 -19.26
N ASP A 142 -9.07 -17.76 -19.63
CA ASP A 142 -8.92 -16.98 -20.88
C ASP A 142 -8.77 -15.47 -20.64
N LYS A 143 -8.59 -15.03 -19.39
CA LYS A 143 -8.49 -13.60 -19.08
C LYS A 143 -7.02 -13.17 -18.91
N PRO A 144 -6.62 -12.03 -19.50
CA PRO A 144 -5.21 -11.61 -19.56
C PRO A 144 -4.62 -11.23 -18.20
N LEU A 145 -5.47 -11.03 -17.19
CA LEU A 145 -5.07 -10.76 -15.81
C LEU A 145 -5.80 -11.73 -14.88
N PRO A 146 -5.08 -12.29 -13.88
CA PRO A 146 -5.71 -13.02 -12.80
C PRO A 146 -6.45 -11.99 -11.92
N PHE A 147 -7.76 -12.11 -11.84
CA PHE A 147 -8.54 -11.49 -10.77
C PHE A 147 -8.39 -12.32 -9.50
#